data_AF-A0A9E5YQS0-F1
#
_entry.id   AF-A0A9E5YQS0-F1
#
_cell.length_a   1.000
_cell.length_b   1.000
_cell.length_c   1.000
_cell.angle_alpha   90.00
_cell.angle_beta   90.00
_cell.angle_gamma   90.00
#
_symmetry.space_group_name_H-M   'P 1'
#
loop_
_entity.id
_entity.type
_entity.pdbx_description
1 polymer ?
#
loop_
_entity_poly.entity_id
_entity_poly.type
_entity_poly.pdbx_seq_one_letter_code
_entity_poly.pdbx_strand_id
1 'polypeptide(L)'
;MGKVLLIIVLLVSVILFVVMSYVTKKTIEIPDTISLKLAESQAKFIGSYALNYGLKQVMNGSISVASDSSFSQEYTNFYILGDGRIDSLRYTAYDDTISISAFVFYEVNGHQVYHDCEIEITTTTKIDIATAISTSGTITISGSAEVNGDIVENFCPAFEDIFGADKDFVKSNANNYYVDPANNVTPIENVTWVEFVSQTGFHITDNNYEGSGILIVNGDFIMTGGTFNGIIWVIGNLTVSGNPTINGAIFVESDIEVEEGSEVTFQGNCEINFTEGAVDDAMLTLPTALAFKILKWQN
;
A
#
# COMPACT_ATOMS: atom_id res chain seq x y z
N MET A 1 55.77 67.95 0.95
CA MET A 1 54.38 67.40 1.01
C MET A 1 53.98 66.61 -0.24
N GLY A 2 54.34 67.02 -1.47
CA GLY A 2 53.94 66.31 -2.70
C GLY A 2 54.36 64.83 -2.81
N LYS A 3 55.54 64.45 -2.32
CA LYS A 3 56.00 63.04 -2.37
C LYS A 3 55.20 62.09 -1.46
N VAL A 4 54.76 62.58 -0.30
CA VAL A 4 53.95 61.79 0.65
C VAL A 4 52.54 61.58 0.11
N LEU A 5 51.94 62.61 -0.49
CA LEU A 5 50.65 62.50 -1.16
C LEU A 5 50.67 61.48 -2.29
N LEU A 6 51.74 61.45 -3.08
CA LEU A 6 51.90 60.53 -4.21
C LEU A 6 52.00 59.07 -3.76
N ILE A 7 52.71 58.80 -2.65
CA ILE A 7 52.80 57.47 -2.05
C ILE A 7 51.43 57.01 -1.53
N ILE A 8 50.67 57.89 -0.87
CA ILE A 8 49.33 57.57 -0.35
C ILE A 8 48.36 57.25 -1.50
N VAL A 9 48.35 58.05 -2.56
CA VAL A 9 47.50 57.82 -3.75
C VAL A 9 47.83 56.49 -4.42
N LEU A 10 49.12 56.15 -4.53
CA LEU A 10 49.56 54.88 -5.12
C LEU A 10 49.13 53.69 -4.26
N LEU A 11 49.24 53.79 -2.94
CA LEU A 11 48.82 52.73 -2.01
C LEU A 11 47.30 52.49 -2.06
N VAL A 12 46.50 53.57 -2.08
CA VAL A 12 45.03 53.48 -2.22
C VAL A 12 44.65 52.85 -3.56
N SER A 13 45.36 53.19 -4.64
CA SER A 13 45.11 52.62 -5.97
C SER A 13 45.38 51.10 -6.01
N VAL A 14 46.45 50.63 -5.36
CA VAL A 14 46.77 49.20 -5.25
C VAL A 14 45.70 48.46 -4.43
N ILE A 15 45.26 49.04 -3.30
CA ILE A 15 44.21 48.44 -2.47
C ILE A 15 42.90 48.31 -3.27
N LEU A 16 42.49 49.38 -3.98
CA LEU A 16 41.31 49.36 -4.82
C LEU A 16 41.40 48.32 -5.94
N PHE A 17 42.58 48.16 -6.55
CA PHE A 17 42.80 47.14 -7.59
C PHE A 17 42.68 45.71 -7.05
N VAL A 18 43.23 45.45 -5.86
CA VAL A 18 43.12 44.13 -5.20
C VAL A 18 41.68 43.84 -4.82
N VAL A 19 40.96 44.81 -4.24
CA VAL A 19 39.54 44.66 -3.88
C VAL A 19 38.69 44.45 -5.13
N MET A 20 38.88 45.25 -6.20
CA MET A 20 38.16 45.02 -7.45
C MET A 20 38.46 43.64 -8.02
N SER A 21 39.73 43.23 -8.10
CA SER A 21 40.11 41.91 -8.63
C SER A 21 39.49 40.76 -7.81
N TYR A 22 39.41 40.91 -6.49
CA TYR A 22 38.77 39.93 -5.61
C TYR A 22 37.25 39.89 -5.81
N VAL A 23 36.60 41.06 -5.89
CA VAL A 23 35.16 41.16 -6.17
C VAL A 23 34.84 40.57 -7.53
N THR A 24 35.57 40.91 -8.60
CA THR A 24 35.29 40.38 -9.95
C THR A 24 35.41 38.86 -10.00
N LYS A 25 36.41 38.27 -9.32
CA LYS A 25 36.52 36.80 -9.21
C LYS A 25 35.33 36.19 -8.47
N LYS A 26 34.95 36.76 -7.33
CA LYS A 26 33.79 36.27 -6.55
C LYS A 26 32.46 36.47 -7.28
N THR A 27 32.30 37.55 -8.04
CA THR A 27 31.11 37.81 -8.85
C THR A 27 30.94 36.79 -9.97
N ILE A 28 32.02 36.19 -10.47
CA ILE A 28 31.97 35.10 -11.47
C ILE A 28 31.65 33.75 -10.80
N GLU A 29 32.17 33.48 -9.60
CA GLU A 29 31.95 32.19 -8.90
C GLU A 29 30.54 32.03 -8.29
N ILE A 30 29.88 33.12 -7.89
CA ILE A 30 28.58 33.08 -7.21
C ILE A 30 27.46 32.54 -8.13
N PRO A 31 27.28 33.04 -9.37
CA PRO A 31 26.27 32.52 -10.30
C PRO A 31 26.43 31.03 -10.60
N ASP A 32 27.67 30.56 -10.77
CA ASP A 32 27.95 29.14 -11.04
C ASP A 32 27.59 28.27 -9.83
N THR A 33 27.93 28.72 -8.62
CA THR A 33 27.59 28.01 -7.38
C THR A 33 26.09 27.94 -7.17
N ILE A 34 25.37 29.03 -7.42
CA ILE A 34 23.90 29.07 -7.30
C ILE A 34 23.26 28.15 -8.35
N SER A 35 23.75 28.19 -9.59
CA SER A 35 23.24 27.35 -10.69
C SER A 35 23.44 25.87 -10.40
N LEU A 36 24.60 25.49 -9.87
CA LEU A 36 24.89 24.12 -9.46
C LEU A 36 23.99 23.67 -8.31
N LYS A 37 23.81 24.51 -7.28
CA LYS A 37 22.91 24.20 -6.14
C LYS A 37 21.45 24.08 -6.57
N LEU A 38 21.02 24.89 -7.54
CA LEU A 38 19.69 24.78 -8.12
C LEU A 38 19.55 23.47 -8.90
N ALA A 39 20.56 23.09 -9.71
CA ALA A 39 20.55 21.84 -10.45
C ALA A 39 20.55 20.60 -9.52
N GLU A 40 21.32 20.62 -8.43
CA GLU A 40 21.25 19.59 -7.37
C GLU A 40 19.82 19.48 -6.80
N SER A 41 19.18 20.61 -6.50
CA SER A 41 17.80 20.63 -6.00
C SER A 41 16.79 20.10 -7.03
N GLN A 42 16.98 20.41 -8.32
CA GLN A 42 16.11 19.92 -9.39
C GLN A 42 16.30 18.41 -9.59
N ALA A 43 17.54 17.91 -9.57
CA ALA A 43 17.84 16.50 -9.69
C ALA A 43 17.17 15.68 -8.56
N LYS A 44 17.16 16.20 -7.32
CA LYS A 44 16.41 15.61 -6.20
C LYS A 44 14.90 15.58 -6.41
N PHE A 45 14.33 16.63 -6.97
CA PHE A 45 12.90 16.67 -7.28
C PHE A 45 12.54 15.61 -8.34
N ILE A 46 13.37 15.51 -9.40
CA ILE A 46 13.20 14.52 -10.46
C ILE A 46 13.37 13.10 -9.91
N GLY A 47 14.31 12.89 -8.99
CA GLY A 47 14.50 11.62 -8.30
C GLY A 47 13.23 11.16 -7.60
N SER A 48 12.60 12.04 -6.81
CA SER A 48 11.31 11.73 -6.17
C SER A 48 10.20 11.41 -7.16
N TYR A 49 10.14 12.11 -8.29
CA TYR A 49 9.18 11.77 -9.34
C TYR A 49 9.48 10.38 -9.93
N ALA A 50 10.74 10.08 -10.21
CA ALA A 50 11.18 8.82 -10.79
C ALA A 50 10.85 7.62 -9.89
N LEU A 51 11.06 7.76 -8.57
CA LEU A 51 10.66 6.74 -7.60
C LEU A 51 9.15 6.51 -7.59
N ASN A 52 8.34 7.59 -7.59
CA ASN A 52 6.89 7.46 -7.68
C ASN A 52 6.43 6.78 -8.97
N TYR A 53 7.10 7.08 -10.09
CA TYR A 53 6.82 6.43 -11.36
C TYR A 53 7.19 4.95 -11.35
N GLY A 54 8.37 4.58 -10.83
CA GLY A 54 8.79 3.18 -10.66
C GLY A 54 7.85 2.40 -9.74
N LEU A 55 7.47 2.99 -8.60
CA LEU A 55 6.51 2.40 -7.67
C LEU A 55 5.17 2.10 -8.36
N LYS A 56 4.64 3.05 -9.14
CA LYS A 56 3.41 2.83 -9.92
C LYS A 56 3.53 1.67 -10.91
N GLN A 57 4.70 1.45 -11.52
CA GLN A 57 4.90 0.32 -12.43
C GLN A 57 4.84 -1.02 -11.70
N VAL A 58 5.39 -1.10 -10.48
CA VAL A 58 5.29 -2.30 -9.64
C VAL A 58 3.86 -2.52 -9.18
N MET A 59 3.20 -1.49 -8.65
CA MET A 59 1.81 -1.57 -8.16
C MET A 59 0.79 -1.94 -9.24
N ASN A 60 1.05 -1.58 -10.50
CA ASN A 60 0.17 -1.91 -11.62
C ASN A 60 0.51 -3.27 -12.27
N GLY A 61 1.49 -4.01 -11.73
CA GLY A 61 1.94 -5.28 -12.30
C GLY A 61 2.67 -5.17 -13.64
N SER A 62 3.00 -3.96 -14.10
CA SER A 62 3.75 -3.74 -15.34
C SER A 62 5.18 -4.27 -15.25
N ILE A 63 5.72 -4.33 -14.04
CA ILE A 63 7.04 -4.90 -13.72
C ILE A 63 6.84 -6.01 -12.69
N SER A 64 7.35 -7.20 -13.00
CA SER A 64 7.49 -8.31 -12.07
C SER A 64 8.97 -8.68 -12.02
N VAL A 65 9.51 -8.76 -10.80
CA VAL A 65 10.90 -9.15 -10.54
C VAL A 65 10.86 -10.44 -9.76
N ALA A 66 11.55 -11.48 -10.24
CA ALA A 66 11.63 -12.73 -9.51
C ALA A 66 12.38 -12.53 -8.19
N SER A 67 12.04 -13.30 -7.16
CA SER A 67 12.77 -13.30 -5.89
C SER A 67 14.27 -13.48 -6.12
N ASP A 68 15.09 -12.74 -5.37
CA ASP A 68 16.54 -12.72 -5.46
C ASP A 68 17.09 -12.32 -6.84
N SER A 69 16.36 -11.48 -7.57
CA SER A 69 16.78 -10.99 -8.88
C SER A 69 16.70 -9.46 -9.00
N SER A 70 17.30 -8.94 -10.07
CA SER A 70 17.23 -7.52 -10.40
C SER A 70 16.86 -7.33 -11.86
N PHE A 71 16.11 -6.26 -12.12
CA PHE A 71 15.70 -5.82 -13.45
C PHE A 71 15.99 -4.32 -13.59
N SER A 72 16.61 -3.93 -14.70
CA SER A 72 16.88 -2.52 -15.02
C SER A 72 16.14 -2.09 -16.28
N GLN A 73 15.50 -0.94 -16.20
CA GLN A 73 14.84 -0.26 -17.31
C GLN A 73 15.61 1.02 -17.62
N GLU A 74 16.27 1.03 -18.77
CA GLU A 74 17.05 2.16 -19.28
C GLU A 74 16.18 3.03 -20.19
N TYR A 75 16.37 4.35 -20.12
CA TYR A 75 15.63 5.34 -20.90
C TYR A 75 16.57 6.24 -21.67
N THR A 76 16.33 6.37 -22.98
CA THR A 76 17.13 7.26 -23.83
C THR A 76 16.62 8.71 -23.82
N ASN A 77 15.33 8.94 -23.57
CA ASN A 77 14.68 10.26 -23.72
C ASN A 77 13.47 10.43 -22.79
N PHE A 78 13.58 10.06 -21.51
CA PHE A 78 12.51 10.29 -20.54
C PHE A 78 12.71 11.63 -19.83
N TYR A 79 12.14 12.70 -20.39
CA TYR A 79 12.29 14.06 -19.87
C TYR A 79 11.24 14.38 -18.82
N ILE A 80 11.68 15.01 -17.73
CA ILE A 80 10.85 15.47 -16.63
C ILE A 80 11.18 16.93 -16.37
N LEU A 81 10.25 17.80 -16.80
CA LEU A 81 10.29 19.25 -16.58
C LEU A 81 11.60 19.91 -17.04
N GLY A 82 11.60 20.46 -18.24
CA GLY A 82 12.77 21.16 -18.79
C GLY A 82 13.91 20.19 -19.10
N ASP A 83 15.10 20.46 -18.55
CA ASP A 83 16.35 19.75 -18.84
C ASP A 83 16.62 18.55 -17.91
N GLY A 84 15.62 18.16 -17.11
CA GLY A 84 15.67 16.99 -16.24
C GLY A 84 15.33 15.68 -16.96
N ARG A 85 16.01 14.59 -16.62
CA ARG A 85 15.74 13.26 -17.20
C ARG A 85 15.88 12.12 -16.20
N ILE A 86 15.08 11.08 -16.43
CA ILE A 86 15.31 9.75 -15.86
C ILE A 86 16.23 9.00 -16.83
N ASP A 87 17.37 8.54 -16.33
CA ASP A 87 18.30 7.68 -17.06
C ASP A 87 17.86 6.23 -16.95
N SER A 88 17.68 5.75 -15.72
CA SER A 88 17.22 4.38 -15.48
C SER A 88 16.46 4.20 -14.18
N LEU A 89 15.67 3.12 -14.15
CA LEU A 89 15.07 2.56 -12.95
C LEU A 89 15.57 1.14 -12.78
N ARG A 90 16.03 0.80 -11.58
CA ARG A 90 16.44 -0.55 -11.21
C ARG A 90 15.53 -1.07 -10.11
N TYR A 91 15.01 -2.26 -10.31
CA TYR A 91 14.16 -2.97 -9.38
C TYR A 91 14.93 -4.20 -8.88
N THR A 92 15.06 -4.35 -7.58
CA THR A 92 15.77 -5.48 -6.95
C THR A 92 14.85 -6.12 -5.94
N ALA A 93 14.56 -7.40 -6.10
CA ALA A 93 13.76 -8.16 -5.16
C ALA A 93 14.66 -9.03 -4.27
N TYR A 94 14.44 -8.99 -2.97
CA TYR A 94 15.09 -9.85 -1.98
C TYR A 94 14.10 -10.09 -0.83
N ASP A 95 13.94 -11.36 -0.44
CA ASP A 95 12.88 -11.78 0.48
C ASP A 95 11.50 -11.25 0.02
N ASP A 96 10.76 -10.59 0.92
CA ASP A 96 9.48 -9.91 0.66
C ASP A 96 9.65 -8.42 0.34
N THR A 97 10.86 -7.98 -0.03
CA THR A 97 11.17 -6.57 -0.29
C THR A 97 11.56 -6.34 -1.75
N ILE A 98 11.04 -5.24 -2.32
CA ILE A 98 11.44 -4.69 -3.59
C ILE A 98 12.10 -3.33 -3.33
N SER A 99 13.38 -3.22 -3.65
CA SER A 99 14.08 -1.93 -3.75
C SER A 99 13.94 -1.39 -5.17
N ILE A 100 13.51 -0.13 -5.30
CA ILE A 100 13.46 0.62 -6.54
C ILE A 100 14.48 1.75 -6.43
N SER A 101 15.56 1.65 -7.20
CA SER A 101 16.55 2.72 -7.36
C SER A 101 16.26 3.51 -8.62
N ALA A 102 16.28 4.83 -8.54
CA ALA A 102 16.16 5.71 -9.69
C ALA A 102 17.44 6.52 -9.89
N PHE A 103 17.93 6.52 -11.13
CA PHE A 103 19.09 7.28 -11.57
C PHE A 103 18.62 8.39 -12.50
N VAL A 104 18.85 9.63 -12.09
CA VAL A 104 18.37 10.81 -12.80
C VAL A 104 19.49 11.81 -13.00
N PHE A 105 19.34 12.69 -13.97
CA PHE A 105 20.23 13.83 -14.11
C PHE A 105 19.49 15.10 -14.52
N TYR A 106 20.12 16.24 -14.23
CA TYR A 106 19.68 17.55 -14.66
C TYR A 106 20.83 18.28 -15.34
N GLU A 107 20.57 18.87 -16.51
CA GLU A 107 21.57 19.64 -17.23
C GLU A 107 21.37 21.15 -16.99
N VAL A 108 22.43 21.85 -16.57
CA VAL A 108 22.45 23.31 -16.46
C VAL A 108 23.72 23.86 -17.08
N ASN A 109 23.59 24.78 -18.05
CA ASN A 109 24.74 25.41 -18.71
C ASN A 109 25.80 24.40 -19.22
N GLY A 110 25.37 23.27 -19.79
CA GLY A 110 26.25 22.20 -20.28
C GLY A 110 26.90 21.33 -19.19
N HIS A 111 26.55 21.52 -17.92
CA HIS A 111 26.98 20.67 -16.80
C HIS A 111 25.85 19.72 -16.41
N GLN A 112 26.17 18.44 -16.27
CA GLN A 112 25.22 17.43 -15.81
C GLN A 112 25.41 17.17 -14.32
N VAL A 113 24.32 17.28 -13.57
CA VAL A 113 24.26 16.90 -12.16
C VAL A 113 23.47 15.60 -12.07
N TYR A 114 24.11 14.57 -11.53
CA TYR A 114 23.51 13.25 -11.32
C TYR A 114 22.98 13.14 -9.90
N HIS A 115 21.86 12.43 -9.77
CA HIS A 115 21.27 12.12 -8.47
C HIS A 115 20.70 10.70 -8.50
N ASP A 116 20.98 9.95 -7.46
CA ASP A 116 20.41 8.62 -7.22
C ASP A 116 19.51 8.67 -6.00
N CYS A 117 18.41 7.93 -6.07
CA CYS A 117 17.44 7.85 -4.99
C CYS A 117 16.86 6.44 -4.94
N GLU A 118 16.34 6.07 -3.78
CA GLU A 118 15.91 4.70 -3.50
C GLU A 118 14.62 4.71 -2.67
N ILE A 119 13.70 3.82 -3.03
CA ILE A 119 12.57 3.43 -2.19
C ILE A 119 12.63 1.92 -1.98
N GLU A 120 12.44 1.48 -0.74
CA GLU A 120 12.21 0.07 -0.44
C GLU A 120 10.75 -0.10 -0.07
N ILE A 121 10.08 -1.02 -0.75
CA ILE A 121 8.73 -1.44 -0.44
C ILE A 121 8.76 -2.91 -0.07
N THR A 122 8.01 -3.32 0.94
CA THR A 122 7.80 -4.74 1.20
C THR A 122 6.41 -5.11 0.76
N THR A 123 6.24 -6.32 0.21
CA THR A 123 4.92 -6.88 0.12
C THR A 123 4.40 -7.05 1.54
N THR A 124 3.25 -6.48 1.89
CA THR A 124 2.70 -6.61 3.23
C THR A 124 2.61 -8.10 3.54
N THR A 125 3.40 -8.53 4.52
CA THR A 125 3.54 -9.93 4.90
C THR A 125 2.16 -10.52 5.06
N LYS A 126 1.84 -11.53 4.24
CA LYS A 126 0.74 -12.45 4.47
C LYS A 126 0.86 -12.85 5.94
N ILE A 127 -0.02 -12.35 6.81
CA ILE A 127 -0.22 -13.06 8.05
C ILE A 127 -0.67 -14.44 7.63
N ASP A 128 0.04 -15.44 8.11
CA ASP A 128 -0.32 -16.82 7.86
C ASP A 128 -1.67 -17.06 8.54
N ILE A 129 -2.74 -16.95 7.76
CA ILE A 129 -4.09 -17.20 8.23
C ILE A 129 -4.16 -18.72 8.41
N ALA A 130 -3.99 -19.17 9.64
CA ALA A 130 -3.97 -20.59 10.00
C ALA A 130 -5.23 -21.02 10.78
N THR A 131 -6.22 -20.13 10.92
CA THR A 131 -7.43 -20.36 11.71
C THR A 131 -8.67 -20.37 10.84
N ALA A 132 -9.62 -21.25 11.19
CA ALA A 132 -10.94 -21.26 10.57
C ALA A 132 -11.75 -20.04 11.01
N ILE A 133 -11.67 -19.70 12.31
CA ILE A 133 -12.47 -18.64 12.93
C ILE A 133 -11.59 -17.87 13.92
N SER A 134 -11.57 -16.53 13.79
CA SER A 134 -11.03 -15.62 14.80
C SER A 134 -12.09 -14.59 15.15
N THR A 135 -12.37 -14.36 16.43
CA THR A 135 -13.34 -13.35 16.84
C THR A 135 -12.92 -12.58 18.08
N SER A 136 -13.29 -11.30 18.16
CA SER A 136 -13.09 -10.48 19.36
C SER A 136 -14.01 -10.86 20.53
N GLY A 137 -15.06 -11.65 20.28
CA GLY A 137 -16.00 -12.09 21.32
C GLY A 137 -15.98 -13.59 21.55
N THR A 138 -17.16 -14.16 21.80
CA THR A 138 -17.34 -15.59 22.13
C THR A 138 -18.12 -16.30 21.03
N ILE A 139 -17.86 -17.61 20.90
CA ILE A 139 -18.47 -18.47 19.90
C ILE A 139 -19.39 -19.48 20.58
N THR A 140 -20.64 -19.53 20.13
CA THR A 140 -21.58 -20.58 20.52
C THR A 140 -21.78 -21.55 19.37
N ILE A 141 -21.38 -22.81 19.55
CA ILE A 141 -21.60 -23.90 18.59
C ILE A 141 -22.67 -24.85 19.15
N SER A 142 -23.72 -25.10 18.37
CA SER A 142 -24.84 -25.97 18.77
C SER A 142 -25.39 -26.81 17.61
N GLY A 143 -26.16 -27.85 17.93
CA GLY A 143 -26.71 -28.76 16.92
C GLY A 143 -25.67 -29.74 16.39
N SER A 144 -25.58 -29.85 15.07
CA SER A 144 -24.63 -30.68 14.31
C SER A 144 -23.69 -29.82 13.45
N ALA A 145 -23.47 -28.56 13.86
CA ALA A 145 -22.50 -27.68 13.24
C ALA A 145 -21.09 -28.27 13.39
N GLU A 146 -20.31 -28.23 12.32
CA GLU A 146 -18.94 -28.75 12.28
C GLU A 146 -17.97 -27.64 11.90
N VAL A 147 -16.87 -27.53 12.66
CA VAL A 147 -15.76 -26.63 12.37
C VAL A 147 -14.49 -27.46 12.26
N ASN A 148 -13.95 -27.53 11.06
CA ASN A 148 -12.72 -28.21 10.70
C ASN A 148 -11.59 -27.19 10.56
N GLY A 149 -10.98 -26.84 11.69
CA GLY A 149 -9.82 -25.94 11.76
C GLY A 149 -9.73 -25.25 13.13
N ASP A 150 -8.68 -24.45 13.33
CA ASP A 150 -8.45 -23.80 14.61
C ASP A 150 -9.43 -22.64 14.85
N ILE A 151 -9.87 -22.51 16.09
CA ILE A 151 -10.79 -21.47 16.56
C ILE A 151 -10.08 -20.59 17.59
N VAL A 152 -10.19 -19.28 17.43
CA VAL A 152 -9.64 -18.29 18.35
C VAL A 152 -10.74 -17.32 18.80
N GLU A 153 -11.03 -17.34 20.11
CA GLU A 153 -11.99 -16.43 20.75
C GLU A 153 -11.27 -15.30 21.49
N ASN A 154 -11.98 -14.19 21.74
CA ASN A 154 -11.47 -13.00 22.42
C ASN A 154 -10.21 -12.39 21.79
N PHE A 155 -9.96 -12.69 20.51
CA PHE A 155 -8.90 -12.13 19.71
C PHE A 155 -9.31 -12.15 18.23
N CYS A 156 -9.38 -10.97 17.64
CA CYS A 156 -9.42 -10.79 16.20
C CYS A 156 -8.15 -10.00 15.82
N PRO A 157 -7.36 -10.47 14.85
CA PRO A 157 -6.26 -9.66 14.32
C PRO A 157 -6.79 -8.34 13.75
N ALA A 158 -5.93 -7.32 13.65
CA ALA A 158 -6.32 -6.08 13.00
C ALA A 158 -6.59 -6.33 11.50
N PHE A 159 -7.51 -5.57 10.91
CA PHE A 159 -7.86 -5.69 9.50
C PHE A 159 -6.64 -5.43 8.60
N GLU A 160 -5.88 -4.40 8.94
CA GLU A 160 -4.68 -3.95 8.23
C GLU A 160 -3.56 -5.00 8.28
N ASP A 161 -3.53 -5.78 9.35
CA ASP A 161 -2.55 -6.84 9.56
C ASP A 161 -2.86 -8.04 8.64
N ILE A 162 -4.14 -8.33 8.39
CA ILE A 162 -4.56 -9.41 7.47
C ILE A 162 -4.47 -8.99 6.00
N PHE A 163 -5.04 -7.84 5.65
CA PHE A 163 -5.18 -7.42 4.25
C PHE A 163 -4.08 -6.49 3.76
N GLY A 164 -3.20 -6.03 4.66
CA GLY A 164 -2.10 -5.14 4.32
C GLY A 164 -2.51 -3.68 4.04
N ALA A 165 -3.78 -3.32 4.26
CA ALA A 165 -4.28 -1.96 4.09
C ALA A 165 -5.48 -1.67 4.99
N ASP A 166 -5.79 -0.39 5.16
CA ASP A 166 -6.95 0.06 5.93
C ASP A 166 -8.29 -0.23 5.26
N LYS A 167 -9.33 -0.27 6.09
CA LYS A 167 -10.72 -0.53 5.70
C LYS A 167 -11.23 0.45 4.66
N ASP A 168 -10.91 1.73 4.78
CA ASP A 168 -11.37 2.79 3.86
C ASP A 168 -10.81 2.58 2.44
N PHE A 169 -9.54 2.17 2.35
CA PHE A 169 -8.91 1.83 1.10
C PHE A 169 -9.56 0.58 0.48
N VAL A 170 -9.70 -0.51 1.25
CA VAL A 170 -10.30 -1.75 0.73
C VAL A 170 -11.74 -1.50 0.28
N LYS A 171 -12.52 -0.75 1.06
CA LYS A 171 -13.86 -0.27 0.69
C LYS A 171 -13.87 0.51 -0.62
N SER A 172 -12.95 1.47 -0.77
CA SER A 172 -12.87 2.33 -1.97
C SER A 172 -12.43 1.58 -3.24
N ASN A 173 -11.80 0.41 -3.07
CA ASN A 173 -11.27 -0.40 -4.17
C ASN A 173 -11.96 -1.78 -4.28
N ALA A 174 -13.06 -2.01 -3.57
CA ALA A 174 -13.82 -3.23 -3.66
C ALA A 174 -14.37 -3.42 -5.09
N ASN A 175 -14.33 -4.66 -5.59
CA ASN A 175 -14.91 -4.99 -6.90
C ASN A 175 -16.42 -4.84 -6.88
N ASN A 176 -17.05 -5.21 -5.76
CA ASN A 176 -18.48 -5.07 -5.53
C ASN A 176 -18.73 -4.28 -4.26
N TYR A 177 -19.57 -3.25 -4.34
CA TYR A 177 -19.93 -2.40 -3.21
C TYR A 177 -21.45 -2.29 -3.10
N TYR A 178 -21.99 -2.73 -1.97
CA TYR A 178 -23.43 -2.72 -1.72
C TYR A 178 -23.78 -1.91 -0.48
N VAL A 179 -24.84 -1.10 -0.61
CA VAL A 179 -25.43 -0.36 0.52
C VAL A 179 -26.85 -0.86 0.70
N ASP A 180 -27.17 -1.35 1.90
CA ASP A 180 -28.47 -1.95 2.24
C ASP A 180 -28.93 -3.01 1.20
N PRO A 181 -28.10 -4.00 0.82
CA PRO A 181 -28.49 -4.98 -0.19
C PRO A 181 -29.70 -5.81 0.23
N ALA A 182 -30.42 -6.33 -0.76
CA ALA A 182 -31.38 -7.40 -0.53
C ALA A 182 -30.66 -8.71 -0.19
N ASN A 183 -31.37 -9.66 0.41
CA ASN A 183 -30.85 -11.01 0.66
C ASN A 183 -30.32 -11.66 -0.63
N ASN A 184 -29.24 -12.43 -0.51
CA ASN A 184 -28.63 -13.18 -1.62
C ASN A 184 -28.19 -12.28 -2.80
N VAL A 185 -27.70 -11.06 -2.52
CA VAL A 185 -27.14 -10.19 -3.56
C VAL A 185 -25.99 -10.90 -4.28
N THR A 186 -25.92 -10.73 -5.59
CA THR A 186 -24.85 -11.28 -6.44
C THR A 186 -24.36 -10.21 -7.41
N PRO A 187 -23.08 -10.26 -7.82
CA PRO A 187 -22.08 -11.24 -7.41
C PRO A 187 -21.45 -10.93 -6.03
N ILE A 188 -21.00 -11.98 -5.33
CA ILE A 188 -20.00 -11.91 -4.25
C ILE A 188 -18.79 -12.70 -4.73
N GLU A 189 -17.85 -11.99 -5.32
CA GLU A 189 -16.60 -12.49 -5.88
C GLU A 189 -15.50 -11.44 -5.72
N ASN A 190 -14.22 -11.83 -5.80
CA ASN A 190 -13.07 -10.97 -5.56
C ASN A 190 -13.20 -10.23 -4.21
N VAL A 191 -13.04 -8.91 -4.17
CA VAL A 191 -13.33 -8.12 -2.96
C VAL A 191 -14.75 -7.57 -3.03
N THR A 192 -15.60 -7.98 -2.08
CA THR A 192 -16.97 -7.48 -1.92
C THR A 192 -17.13 -6.78 -0.58
N TRP A 193 -17.62 -5.55 -0.59
CA TRP A 193 -17.91 -4.76 0.62
C TRP A 193 -19.40 -4.48 0.74
N VAL A 194 -19.96 -4.78 1.90
CA VAL A 194 -21.36 -4.52 2.25
C VAL A 194 -21.42 -3.53 3.41
N GLU A 195 -22.25 -2.50 3.28
CA GLU A 195 -22.51 -1.49 4.31
C GLU A 195 -24.01 -1.27 4.49
N PHE A 196 -24.41 -0.82 5.69
CA PHE A 196 -25.81 -0.52 5.98
C PHE A 196 -26.01 0.92 6.43
N VAL A 197 -27.12 1.50 5.98
CA VAL A 197 -27.60 2.83 6.41
C VAL A 197 -28.97 2.71 7.06
N SER A 198 -29.81 1.80 6.56
CA SER A 198 -31.19 1.61 7.02
C SER A 198 -31.50 0.20 7.53
N GLN A 199 -30.65 -0.77 7.21
CA GLN A 199 -30.72 -2.15 7.73
C GLN A 199 -29.64 -2.38 8.79
N THR A 200 -29.65 -3.56 9.41
CA THR A 200 -28.65 -3.95 10.42
C THR A 200 -27.73 -5.07 9.97
N GLY A 201 -28.07 -5.77 8.89
CA GLY A 201 -27.29 -6.92 8.45
C GLY A 201 -27.65 -7.46 7.08
N PHE A 202 -26.76 -8.33 6.57
CA PHE A 202 -26.86 -8.96 5.26
C PHE A 202 -27.12 -10.45 5.42
N HIS A 203 -28.07 -10.97 4.63
CA HIS A 203 -28.49 -12.36 4.74
C HIS A 203 -28.22 -13.15 3.44
N ILE A 204 -27.56 -14.30 3.57
CA ILE A 204 -27.51 -15.34 2.55
C ILE A 204 -28.38 -16.50 3.03
N THR A 205 -29.48 -16.75 2.32
CA THR A 205 -30.49 -17.74 2.70
C THR A 205 -30.77 -18.80 1.63
N ASP A 206 -30.32 -18.60 0.40
CA ASP A 206 -30.51 -19.57 -0.68
C ASP A 206 -29.49 -20.71 -0.57
N ASN A 207 -29.97 -21.96 -0.59
CA ASN A 207 -29.13 -23.15 -0.56
C ASN A 207 -28.28 -23.35 -1.82
N ASN A 208 -28.66 -22.71 -2.94
CA ASN A 208 -27.89 -22.75 -4.19
C ASN A 208 -26.99 -21.52 -4.35
N TYR A 209 -26.87 -20.69 -3.31
CA TYR A 209 -26.01 -19.53 -3.35
C TYR A 209 -24.54 -19.97 -3.45
N GLU A 210 -23.77 -19.35 -4.34
CA GLU A 210 -22.34 -19.55 -4.47
C GLU A 210 -21.63 -18.18 -4.41
N GLY A 211 -20.66 -18.06 -3.51
CA GLY A 211 -19.79 -16.89 -3.41
C GLY A 211 -18.33 -17.29 -3.23
N SER A 212 -17.43 -16.37 -3.55
CA SER A 212 -15.99 -16.56 -3.36
C SER A 212 -15.23 -15.26 -3.11
N GLY A 213 -13.95 -15.38 -2.76
CA GLY A 213 -13.06 -14.24 -2.56
C GLY A 213 -13.11 -13.70 -1.14
N ILE A 214 -13.13 -12.39 -0.98
CA ILE A 214 -13.14 -11.66 0.29
C ILE A 214 -14.48 -10.95 0.41
N LEU A 215 -15.30 -11.36 1.38
CA LEU A 215 -16.54 -10.71 1.75
C LEU A 215 -16.35 -9.91 3.03
N ILE A 216 -16.46 -8.59 2.96
CA ILE A 216 -16.47 -7.70 4.13
C ILE A 216 -17.90 -7.22 4.38
N VAL A 217 -18.43 -7.46 5.57
CA VAL A 217 -19.75 -6.99 6.01
C VAL A 217 -19.58 -6.01 7.16
N ASN A 218 -19.83 -4.73 6.90
CA ASN A 218 -19.85 -3.68 7.91
C ASN A 218 -21.24 -3.63 8.57
N GLY A 219 -21.52 -4.62 9.43
CA GLY A 219 -22.78 -4.85 10.14
C GLY A 219 -22.96 -6.34 10.44
N ASP A 220 -24.16 -6.76 10.83
CA ASP A 220 -24.44 -8.17 11.13
C ASP A 220 -24.46 -9.03 9.86
N PHE A 221 -23.98 -10.26 9.95
CA PHE A 221 -24.01 -11.22 8.85
C PHE A 221 -24.75 -12.49 9.26
N ILE A 222 -25.72 -12.90 8.44
CA ILE A 222 -26.48 -14.12 8.64
C ILE A 222 -26.38 -15.02 7.41
N MET A 223 -25.92 -16.25 7.59
CA MET A 223 -25.87 -17.25 6.52
C MET A 223 -26.65 -18.50 6.95
N THR A 224 -27.73 -18.82 6.23
CA THR A 224 -28.58 -20.00 6.51
C THR A 224 -28.45 -21.12 5.47
N GLY A 225 -27.80 -20.85 4.33
CA GLY A 225 -27.62 -21.77 3.22
C GLY A 225 -26.54 -21.30 2.25
N GLY A 226 -26.22 -22.14 1.27
CA GLY A 226 -25.27 -21.82 0.20
C GLY A 226 -23.83 -22.22 0.53
N THR A 227 -22.92 -21.86 -0.38
CA THR A 227 -21.49 -22.13 -0.25
C THR A 227 -20.69 -20.86 -0.45
N PHE A 228 -19.69 -20.65 0.41
CA PHE A 228 -18.71 -19.57 0.27
C PHE A 228 -17.29 -20.13 0.30
N ASN A 229 -16.45 -19.72 -0.65
CA ASN A 229 -15.03 -20.11 -0.71
C ASN A 229 -14.12 -18.88 -0.61
N GLY A 230 -13.48 -18.68 0.54
CA GLY A 230 -12.53 -17.59 0.75
C GLY A 230 -12.54 -17.01 2.17
N ILE A 231 -12.41 -15.69 2.28
CA ILE A 231 -12.35 -14.98 3.57
C ILE A 231 -13.66 -14.22 3.81
N ILE A 232 -14.25 -14.39 4.98
CA ILE A 232 -15.38 -13.57 5.45
C ILE A 232 -14.88 -12.70 6.60
N TRP A 233 -15.10 -11.39 6.51
CA TRP A 233 -14.80 -10.41 7.55
C TRP A 233 -16.09 -9.71 7.98
N VAL A 234 -16.46 -9.82 9.24
CA VAL A 234 -17.69 -9.23 9.79
C VAL A 234 -17.35 -8.20 10.85
N ILE A 235 -17.86 -6.99 10.69
CA ILE A 235 -17.77 -5.88 11.66
C ILE A 235 -19.13 -5.80 12.35
N GLY A 236 -19.35 -6.63 13.35
CA GLY A 236 -20.67 -6.87 13.94
C GLY A 236 -20.83 -8.30 14.44
N ASN A 237 -22.06 -8.82 14.38
CA ASN A 237 -22.38 -10.19 14.81
C ASN A 237 -22.47 -11.16 13.64
N LEU A 238 -22.09 -12.41 13.88
CA LEU A 238 -22.17 -13.49 12.89
C LEU A 238 -23.14 -14.57 13.36
N THR A 239 -24.13 -14.89 12.52
CA THR A 239 -24.99 -16.06 12.72
C THR A 239 -24.95 -16.97 11.50
N VAL A 240 -24.39 -18.16 11.66
CA VAL A 240 -24.42 -19.22 10.65
C VAL A 240 -25.33 -20.33 11.15
N SER A 241 -26.41 -20.60 10.41
CA SER A 241 -27.38 -21.64 10.78
C SER A 241 -27.81 -22.48 9.58
N GLY A 242 -28.64 -23.51 9.75
CA GLY A 242 -29.13 -24.28 8.60
C GLY A 242 -28.07 -25.22 8.02
N ASN A 243 -27.86 -25.23 6.70
CA ASN A 243 -26.88 -26.11 6.02
C ASN A 243 -25.89 -25.38 5.07
N PRO A 244 -25.30 -24.23 5.45
CA PRO A 244 -24.27 -23.60 4.64
C PRO A 244 -22.93 -24.31 4.77
N THR A 245 -22.10 -24.16 3.73
CA THR A 245 -20.70 -24.60 3.71
C THR A 245 -19.80 -23.39 3.50
N ILE A 246 -18.83 -23.19 4.40
CA ILE A 246 -17.82 -22.14 4.28
C ILE A 246 -16.45 -22.81 4.20
N ASN A 247 -15.73 -22.62 3.09
CA ASN A 247 -14.37 -23.11 2.92
C ASN A 247 -13.40 -21.91 2.95
N GLY A 248 -12.58 -21.81 3.99
CA GLY A 248 -11.62 -20.73 4.16
C GLY A 248 -11.60 -20.20 5.60
N ALA A 249 -11.58 -18.88 5.77
CA ALA A 249 -11.39 -18.24 7.08
C ALA A 249 -12.48 -17.21 7.38
N ILE A 250 -12.84 -17.09 8.66
CA ILE A 250 -13.84 -16.15 9.16
C ILE A 250 -13.21 -15.29 10.25
N PHE A 251 -13.34 -13.98 10.09
CA PHE A 251 -12.95 -12.98 11.08
C PHE A 251 -14.17 -12.20 11.51
N VAL A 252 -14.36 -12.05 12.82
CA VAL A 252 -15.47 -11.29 13.38
C VAL A 252 -14.93 -10.31 14.41
N GLU A 253 -14.89 -9.04 14.05
CA GLU A 253 -14.49 -7.97 14.95
C GLU A 253 -15.71 -7.23 15.51
N SER A 254 -15.55 -6.73 16.73
CA SER A 254 -16.54 -5.90 17.41
C SER A 254 -16.38 -4.46 16.97
N ASP A 255 -17.50 -3.80 16.71
CA ASP A 255 -17.48 -2.35 16.54
C ASP A 255 -17.02 -1.70 17.85
N ILE A 256 -16.16 -0.68 17.75
CA ILE A 256 -15.46 -0.04 18.89
C ILE A 256 -16.46 0.59 19.88
N GLU A 257 -17.72 0.77 19.48
CA GLU A 257 -18.78 1.39 20.29
C GLU A 257 -19.62 0.42 21.12
N VAL A 258 -19.40 -0.91 21.05
CA VAL A 258 -20.17 -1.91 21.80
C VAL A 258 -19.30 -2.51 22.92
N GLU A 259 -19.66 -2.25 24.18
CA GLU A 259 -18.98 -2.83 25.37
C GLU A 259 -19.18 -4.36 25.48
N GLU A 260 -20.14 -4.91 24.74
CA GLU A 260 -20.39 -6.34 24.57
C GLU A 260 -19.72 -6.76 23.25
N GLY A 261 -18.67 -7.59 23.33
CA GLY A 261 -17.93 -8.05 22.14
C GLY A 261 -18.83 -8.78 21.13
N SER A 262 -18.33 -9.05 19.93
CA SER A 262 -19.12 -9.69 18.86
C SER A 262 -19.67 -11.05 19.27
N GLU A 263 -20.94 -11.29 18.99
CA GLU A 263 -21.55 -12.61 19.14
C GLU A 263 -21.38 -13.42 17.86
N VAL A 264 -20.83 -14.63 17.99
CA VAL A 264 -20.70 -15.58 16.89
C VAL A 264 -21.48 -16.84 17.22
N THR A 265 -22.47 -17.18 16.38
CA THR A 265 -23.33 -18.35 16.58
C THR A 265 -23.29 -19.28 15.38
N PHE A 266 -23.02 -20.56 15.65
CA PHE A 266 -23.14 -21.66 14.70
C PHE A 266 -24.22 -22.65 15.16
N GLN A 267 -25.21 -22.94 14.31
CA GLN A 267 -26.34 -23.83 14.63
C GLN A 267 -26.78 -24.68 13.43
N GLY A 268 -27.41 -25.82 13.67
CA GLY A 268 -27.96 -26.66 12.59
C GLY A 268 -26.92 -27.65 12.09
N ASN A 269 -26.73 -27.78 10.77
CA ASN A 269 -25.74 -28.65 10.14
C ASN A 269 -24.82 -27.84 9.22
N CYS A 270 -24.36 -26.66 9.66
CA CYS A 270 -23.39 -25.88 8.91
C CYS A 270 -21.99 -26.51 8.99
N GLU A 271 -21.22 -26.37 7.91
CA GLU A 271 -19.85 -26.86 7.82
C GLU A 271 -18.89 -25.69 7.56
N ILE A 272 -17.88 -25.54 8.42
CA ILE A 272 -16.82 -24.54 8.29
C ILE A 272 -15.51 -25.30 8.16
N ASN A 273 -14.89 -25.25 6.98
CA ASN A 273 -13.67 -25.97 6.67
C ASN A 273 -12.55 -24.99 6.39
N PHE A 274 -11.56 -24.90 7.28
CA PHE A 274 -10.36 -24.14 6.97
C PHE A 274 -9.65 -24.77 5.77
N THR A 275 -9.49 -23.98 4.71
CA THR A 275 -8.85 -24.43 3.46
C THR A 275 -7.84 -23.37 3.04
N GLU A 276 -6.55 -23.67 3.22
CA GLU A 276 -5.44 -22.77 2.85
C GLU A 276 -5.56 -22.32 1.38
N GLY A 277 -5.88 -23.22 0.46
CA GLY A 277 -6.08 -22.87 -0.95
C GLY A 277 -7.21 -21.84 -1.19
N ALA A 278 -8.32 -21.93 -0.46
CA ALA A 278 -9.41 -20.95 -0.61
C ALA A 278 -9.03 -19.58 -0.06
N VAL A 279 -8.25 -19.56 1.03
CA VAL A 279 -7.71 -18.33 1.62
C VAL A 279 -6.69 -17.69 0.66
N ASP A 280 -5.78 -18.48 0.11
CA ASP A 280 -4.77 -18.02 -0.84
C ASP A 280 -5.41 -17.45 -2.11
N ASP A 281 -6.36 -18.17 -2.68
CA ASP A 281 -7.12 -17.70 -3.85
C ASP A 281 -7.86 -16.39 -3.56
N ALA A 282 -8.44 -16.23 -2.36
CA ALA A 282 -9.09 -14.99 -1.96
C ALA A 282 -8.09 -13.83 -1.83
N MET A 283 -6.92 -14.05 -1.22
CA MET A 283 -5.89 -13.03 -1.07
C MET A 283 -5.31 -12.57 -2.41
N LEU A 284 -5.27 -13.44 -3.43
CA LEU A 284 -4.88 -13.06 -4.80
C LEU A 284 -5.85 -12.08 -5.46
N THR A 285 -7.07 -11.92 -4.92
CA THR A 285 -8.06 -10.98 -5.47
C THR A 285 -7.95 -9.57 -4.93
N LEU A 286 -7.10 -9.33 -3.91
CA LEU A 286 -6.87 -7.98 -3.39
C LEU A 286 -6.34 -7.08 -4.51
N PRO A 287 -6.92 -5.87 -4.70
CA PRO A 287 -6.37 -4.85 -5.60
C PRO A 287 -4.85 -4.70 -5.45
N THR A 288 -4.09 -4.76 -6.55
CA THR A 288 -2.61 -4.77 -6.55
C THR A 288 -1.94 -3.56 -5.88
N ALA A 289 -2.69 -2.49 -5.63
CA ALA A 289 -2.24 -1.33 -4.87
C ALA A 289 -2.17 -1.58 -3.35
N LEU A 290 -2.77 -2.67 -2.84
CA LEU A 290 -2.87 -3.04 -1.41
C LEU A 290 -1.66 -3.78 -0.85
N ALA A 291 -0.83 -4.34 -1.73
CA ALA A 291 0.15 -5.30 -1.30
C ALA A 291 1.46 -4.67 -0.83
N PHE A 292 1.63 -3.35 -0.75
CA PHE A 292 2.96 -2.76 -0.54
C PHE A 292 3.02 -1.74 0.60
N LYS A 293 3.94 -1.96 1.54
CA LYS A 293 4.34 -1.00 2.59
C LYS A 293 5.67 -0.37 2.25
N ILE A 294 5.75 0.97 2.30
CA ILE A 294 7.03 1.68 2.15
C ILE A 294 7.86 1.49 3.42
N LEU A 295 9.01 0.82 3.31
CA LEU A 295 9.96 0.63 4.39
C LEU A 295 10.94 1.81 4.51
N LYS A 296 11.31 2.38 3.37
CA LYS A 296 12.37 3.40 3.29
C LYS A 296 12.15 4.30 2.08
N TRP A 297 12.41 5.59 2.27
CA TRP A 297 12.49 6.58 1.19
C TRP A 297 13.74 7.43 1.36
N GLN A 298 14.69 7.32 0.42
CA GLN A 298 15.93 8.09 0.41
C GLN A 298 16.01 8.93 -0.86
N ASN A 299 16.19 10.23 -0.67
CA ASN A 299 16.34 11.25 -1.70
C ASN A 299 17.44 12.25 -1.35
#